data_AF-A0A7X8G873-F1
#
_entry.id   AF-A0A7X8G873-F1
#
_cell.length_a   1.000
_cell.length_b   1.000
_cell.length_c   1.000
_cell.angle_alpha   90.00
_cell.angle_beta   90.00
_cell.angle_gamma   90.00
#
_symmetry.space_group_name_H-M   'P 1'
#
loop_
_entity.id
_entity.type
_entity.pdbx_description
1 polymer ?
#
loop_
_entity_poly.entity_id
_entity_poly.type
_entity_poly.pdbx_seq_one_letter_code
_entity_poly.pdbx_strand_id
1 'polypeptide(L)'
;MICESRLDAFIPEKSVLVHGDPHNANLLQDLYSNEFKLIDPDGIYCEPAYDLGILMREWPDELVDNPIILGQKRCELLSNLTDVESQLIWEWGLIQCVATGLLLVKTGQKQEGIKLLKIAELWAERF
;
A
#
# COMPACT_ATOMS: atom_id res chain seq x y z
N MET A 1 -2.52 -11.57 13.79
CA MET A 1 -1.07 -11.41 13.98
C MET A 1 -0.52 -10.11 13.37
N ILE A 2 -0.49 -9.90 12.04
CA ILE A 2 0.08 -8.65 11.47
C ILE A 2 -0.76 -7.41 11.81
N CYS A 3 -2.08 -7.44 11.63
CA CYS A 3 -2.93 -6.27 11.97
C CYS A 3 -2.90 -5.93 13.47
N GLU A 4 -2.85 -6.95 14.34
CA GLU A 4 -2.70 -6.76 15.78
C GLU A 4 -1.33 -6.16 16.10
N SER A 5 -0.26 -6.68 15.49
CA SER A 5 1.10 -6.13 15.62
C SER A 5 1.18 -4.66 15.20
N ARG A 6 0.55 -4.28 14.07
CA ARG A 6 0.46 -2.88 13.63
C ARG A 6 -0.31 -2.00 14.62
N LEU A 7 -1.40 -2.52 15.17
CA LEU A 7 -2.19 -1.81 16.18
C LEU A 7 -1.36 -1.57 17.46
N ASP A 8 -0.64 -2.59 17.92
CA ASP A 8 0.21 -2.52 19.11
C ASP A 8 1.46 -1.64 18.90
N ALA A 9 1.95 -1.56 17.66
CA ALA A 9 3.09 -0.73 17.27
C ALA A 9 2.73 0.75 17.04
N PHE A 10 1.43 1.11 17.09
CA PHE A 10 0.99 2.48 16.89
C PHE A 10 1.52 3.39 18.01
N ILE A 11 2.34 4.37 17.62
CA ILE A 11 2.90 5.39 18.51
C ILE A 11 2.41 6.75 18.02
N PRO A 12 1.53 7.45 18.77
CA PRO A 12 0.99 8.74 18.35
C PRO A 12 2.08 9.76 18.00
N GLU A 13 3.17 9.81 18.76
CA GLU A 13 4.26 10.78 18.59
C GLU A 13 5.10 10.54 17.33
N LYS A 14 5.03 9.32 16.76
CA LYS A 14 5.70 8.96 15.50
C LYS A 14 4.75 8.94 14.31
N SER A 15 3.47 9.17 14.54
CA SER A 15 2.45 9.16 13.49
C SER A 15 2.45 10.50 12.75
N VAL A 16 2.05 10.45 11.50
CA VAL A 16 1.95 11.61 10.61
C VAL A 16 0.55 11.69 10.03
N LEU A 17 0.18 12.88 9.56
CA LEU A 17 -1.02 13.03 8.74
C LEU A 17 -0.73 12.39 7.38
N VAL A 18 -1.26 11.20 7.15
CA VAL A 18 -1.13 10.47 5.88
C VAL A 18 -2.23 10.91 4.92
N HIS A 19 -2.02 10.69 3.62
CA HIS A 19 -3.05 10.91 2.62
C HIS A 19 -4.22 9.94 2.84
N GLY A 20 -3.91 8.67 3.13
CA GLY A 20 -4.91 7.62 3.36
C GLY A 20 -5.32 6.87 2.10
N ASP A 21 -5.23 7.51 0.93
CA ASP A 21 -5.44 6.85 -0.38
C ASP A 21 -4.60 7.43 -1.56
N PRO A 22 -3.25 7.45 -1.48
CA PRO A 22 -2.40 8.05 -2.51
C PRO A 22 -2.18 7.09 -3.70
N HIS A 23 -3.26 6.54 -4.28
CA HIS A 23 -3.19 5.71 -5.48
C HIS A 23 -3.09 6.54 -6.77
N ASN A 24 -2.79 5.90 -7.90
CA ASN A 24 -2.52 6.59 -9.16
C ASN A 24 -3.65 7.53 -9.64
N ALA A 25 -4.92 7.17 -9.41
CA ALA A 25 -6.06 8.00 -9.81
C ALA A 25 -6.27 9.26 -8.94
N ASN A 26 -5.57 9.35 -7.80
CA ASN A 26 -5.55 10.51 -6.91
C ASN A 26 -4.29 11.36 -7.12
N LEU A 27 -3.44 11.02 -8.11
CA LEU A 27 -2.27 11.78 -8.50
C LEU A 27 -2.55 12.57 -9.78
N LEU A 28 -2.51 13.90 -9.68
CA LEU A 28 -2.68 14.79 -10.82
C LEU A 28 -1.38 15.52 -11.15
N GLN A 29 -1.05 15.60 -12.43
CA GLN A 29 0.01 16.47 -12.91
C GLN A 29 -0.52 17.90 -13.05
N ASP A 30 0.24 18.86 -12.54
CA ASP A 30 -0.05 20.27 -12.75
C ASP A 30 0.09 20.63 -14.24
N LEU A 31 -0.79 21.47 -14.78
CA LEU A 31 -0.80 21.78 -16.22
C LEU A 31 0.27 22.81 -16.62
N TYR A 32 0.77 23.58 -15.65
CA TYR A 32 1.66 24.71 -15.89
C TYR A 32 3.07 24.47 -15.35
N SER A 33 3.22 23.49 -14.47
CA SER A 33 4.50 22.99 -13.96
C SER A 33 4.61 21.49 -14.21
N ASN A 34 5.82 20.94 -14.20
CA ASN A 34 6.02 19.49 -14.33
C ASN A 34 5.93 18.78 -12.96
N GLU A 35 5.14 19.33 -12.05
CA GLU A 35 4.95 18.84 -10.68
C GLU A 35 3.67 18.00 -10.57
N PHE A 36 3.58 17.20 -9.52
CA PHE A 36 2.43 16.36 -9.23
C PHE A 36 1.83 16.71 -7.87
N LYS A 37 0.51 16.60 -7.76
CA LYS A 37 -0.27 16.88 -6.55
C LYS A 37 -1.22 15.72 -6.27
N LEU A 38 -1.39 15.41 -4.99
CA LEU A 38 -2.39 14.45 -4.54
C LEU A 38 -3.73 15.16 -4.26
N ILE A 39 -4.82 14.44 -4.47
CA ILE A 39 -6.20 14.88 -4.21
C ILE A 39 -6.98 13.80 -3.45
N ASP A 40 -8.11 14.20 -2.85
CA ASP A 40 -9.02 13.30 -2.11
C ASP A 40 -8.40 12.58 -0.90
N PRO A 41 -7.85 13.31 0.09
CA PRO A 41 -7.26 12.69 1.28
C PRO A 41 -8.34 12.23 2.27
N ASP A 42 -8.14 11.07 2.89
CA ASP A 42 -8.96 10.58 4.01
C ASP A 42 -8.62 11.30 5.33
N GLY A 43 -7.42 11.89 5.43
CA GLY A 43 -6.99 12.67 6.60
C GLY A 43 -6.72 11.82 7.86
N ILE A 44 -6.12 10.65 7.69
CA ILE A 44 -5.83 9.70 8.76
C ILE A 44 -4.50 10.06 9.46
N TYR A 45 -4.42 9.81 10.77
CA TYR A 45 -3.16 9.89 11.51
C TYR A 45 -2.58 8.48 11.74
N CYS A 46 -1.47 8.16 11.09
CA CYS A 46 -0.92 6.80 11.08
C CYS A 46 0.61 6.77 10.90
N GLU A 47 1.20 5.57 10.91
CA GLU A 47 2.59 5.35 10.54
C GLU A 47 2.84 5.84 9.09
N PRO A 48 4.01 6.45 8.78
CA PRO A 48 4.35 6.85 7.41
C PRO A 48 4.28 5.70 6.40
N ALA A 49 4.54 4.46 6.85
CA ALA A 49 4.46 3.25 6.03
C ALA A 49 3.05 2.95 5.51
N TYR A 50 1.99 3.52 6.10
CA TYR A 50 0.60 3.30 5.67
C TYR A 50 0.39 3.66 4.20
N ASP A 51 0.77 4.88 3.81
CA ASP A 51 0.63 5.38 2.44
C ASP A 51 1.52 4.59 1.46
N LEU A 52 2.71 4.16 1.91
CA LEU A 52 3.60 3.33 1.09
C LEU A 52 3.03 1.93 0.87
N GLY A 53 2.26 1.39 1.82
CA GLY A 53 1.50 0.15 1.64
C GLY A 53 0.44 0.26 0.55
N ILE A 54 -0.09 1.45 0.28
CA ILE A 54 -1.02 1.69 -0.83
C ILE A 54 -0.30 1.59 -2.16
N LEU A 55 0.90 2.18 -2.27
CA LEU A 55 1.73 2.05 -3.47
C LEU A 55 2.17 0.60 -3.73
N MET A 56 2.29 -0.23 -2.68
CA MET A 56 2.62 -1.65 -2.84
C MET A 56 1.57 -2.43 -3.64
N ARG A 57 0.27 -2.11 -3.50
CA ARG A 57 -0.84 -2.83 -4.19
C ARG A 57 -1.12 -2.35 -5.62
N GLU A 58 -0.56 -1.21 -6.03
CA GLU A 58 -0.84 -0.59 -7.33
C GLU A 58 -0.36 -1.45 -8.50
N TRP A 59 -1.06 -1.35 -9.63
CA TRP A 59 -0.77 -2.13 -10.85
C TRP A 59 -0.58 -3.63 -10.56
N PRO A 60 -1.59 -4.33 -10.03
CA PRO A 60 -1.47 -5.73 -9.63
C PRO A 60 -1.05 -6.65 -10.79
N ASP A 61 -1.38 -6.30 -12.03
CA ASP A 61 -0.96 -7.03 -13.23
C ASP A 61 0.55 -7.01 -13.45
N GLU A 62 1.29 -6.04 -12.89
CA GLU A 62 2.76 -6.07 -12.90
C GLU A 62 3.31 -7.06 -11.86
N LEU A 63 2.53 -7.41 -10.84
CA LEU A 63 2.98 -8.27 -9.75
C LEU A 63 2.69 -9.75 -10.00
N VAL A 64 1.60 -10.09 -10.71
CA VAL A 64 1.07 -11.47 -10.80
C VAL A 64 2.07 -12.52 -11.27
N ASP A 65 3.03 -12.16 -12.12
CA ASP A 65 4.01 -13.11 -12.67
C ASP A 65 5.05 -13.55 -11.62
N ASN A 66 5.48 -12.62 -10.75
CA ASN A 66 6.47 -12.90 -9.71
C ASN A 66 6.18 -12.08 -8.43
N PRO A 67 5.06 -12.33 -7.73
CA PRO A 67 4.55 -11.40 -6.70
C PRO A 67 5.53 -11.14 -5.56
N ILE A 68 6.29 -12.16 -5.14
CA ILE A 68 7.27 -12.04 -4.06
C ILE A 68 8.45 -11.18 -4.51
N ILE A 69 9.10 -11.53 -5.63
CA ILE A 69 10.30 -10.84 -6.11
C ILE A 69 9.97 -9.39 -6.52
N LEU A 70 8.87 -9.17 -7.21
CA LEU A 70 8.48 -7.84 -7.69
C LEU A 70 7.96 -6.97 -6.54
N GLY A 71 7.22 -7.54 -5.60
CA GLY A 71 6.86 -6.88 -4.35
C GLY A 71 8.11 -6.47 -3.57
N GLN A 72 9.13 -7.33 -3.46
CA GLN A 72 10.37 -7.02 -2.72
C GLN A 72 11.12 -5.86 -3.36
N LYS A 73 11.30 -5.90 -4.68
CA LYS A 73 11.92 -4.80 -5.43
C LYS A 73 11.18 -3.48 -5.24
N ARG A 74 9.85 -3.51 -5.27
CA ARG A 74 9.02 -2.31 -5.03
C ARG A 74 9.17 -1.81 -3.60
N CYS A 75 9.14 -2.70 -2.62
CA CYS A 75 9.31 -2.37 -1.21
C CYS A 75 10.69 -1.75 -0.92
N GLU A 76 11.75 -2.32 -1.48
CA GLU A 76 13.12 -1.80 -1.38
C GLU A 76 13.25 -0.43 -2.05
N LEU A 77 12.64 -0.24 -3.22
CA LEU A 77 12.62 1.05 -3.89
C LEU A 77 11.94 2.12 -3.02
N LEU A 78 10.75 1.82 -2.48
CA LEU A 78 10.02 2.75 -1.60
C LEU A 78 10.81 3.06 -0.34
N SER A 79 11.43 2.04 0.28
CA SER A 79 12.28 2.21 1.45
C SER A 79 13.46 3.14 1.16
N ASN A 80 14.17 2.93 0.05
CA ASN A 80 15.31 3.76 -0.35
C ASN A 80 14.92 5.21 -0.68
N LEU A 81 13.71 5.44 -1.17
CA LEU A 81 13.23 6.79 -1.52
C LEU A 81 12.73 7.59 -0.32
N THR A 82 12.37 6.92 0.78
CA THR A 82 11.62 7.55 1.89
C THR A 82 12.25 7.35 3.26
N ASP A 83 13.32 6.55 3.35
CA ASP A 83 13.96 6.11 4.60
C ASP A 83 13.01 5.36 5.56
N VAL A 84 11.83 4.94 5.10
CA VAL A 84 10.89 4.12 5.87
C VAL A 84 11.33 2.66 5.81
N GLU A 85 11.30 1.97 6.96
CA GLU A 85 11.73 0.57 7.06
C GLU A 85 10.89 -0.35 6.16
N SER A 86 11.57 -1.12 5.29
CA SER A 86 10.96 -2.00 4.30
C SER A 86 10.03 -3.06 4.92
N GLN A 87 10.30 -3.51 6.14
CA GLN A 87 9.42 -4.45 6.83
C GLN A 87 8.04 -3.84 7.11
N LEU A 88 7.99 -2.58 7.53
CA LEU A 88 6.73 -1.88 7.82
C LEU A 88 5.95 -1.63 6.51
N ILE A 89 6.64 -1.26 5.43
CA ILE A 89 6.04 -1.07 4.10
C ILE A 89 5.44 -2.40 3.61
N TRP A 90 6.13 -3.52 3.79
CA TRP A 90 5.64 -4.84 3.39
C TRP A 90 4.38 -5.24 4.17
N GLU A 91 4.38 -5.05 5.50
CA GLU A 91 3.25 -5.35 6.36
C GLU A 91 2.02 -4.51 6.01
N TRP A 92 2.20 -3.20 5.81
CA TRP A 92 1.13 -2.33 5.34
C TRP A 92 0.68 -2.70 3.93
N GLY A 93 1.60 -3.03 3.03
CA GLY A 93 1.28 -3.50 1.68
C GLY A 93 0.39 -4.75 1.67
N LEU A 94 0.69 -5.73 2.54
CA LEU A 94 -0.14 -6.92 2.72
C LEU A 94 -1.54 -6.55 3.22
N ILE A 95 -1.64 -5.74 4.28
CA ILE A 95 -2.92 -5.28 4.84
C ILE A 95 -3.74 -4.57 3.75
N GLN A 96 -3.10 -3.71 2.97
CA GLN A 96 -3.72 -2.91 1.92
C GLN A 96 -4.20 -3.79 0.74
N CYS A 97 -3.46 -4.83 0.35
CA CYS A 97 -3.90 -5.83 -0.63
C CYS A 97 -5.15 -6.59 -0.13
N VAL A 98 -5.17 -7.01 1.14
CA VAL A 98 -6.34 -7.69 1.73
C VAL A 98 -7.55 -6.76 1.80
N ALA A 99 -7.40 -5.57 2.39
CA ALA A 99 -8.49 -4.61 2.57
C ALA A 99 -9.11 -4.22 1.23
N THR A 100 -8.28 -3.85 0.26
CA THR A 100 -8.74 -3.45 -1.08
C THR A 100 -9.31 -4.64 -1.83
N GLY A 101 -8.68 -5.80 -1.76
CA GLY A 101 -9.17 -7.03 -2.39
C GLY A 101 -10.59 -7.40 -1.94
N LEU A 102 -10.85 -7.35 -0.63
CA LEU A 102 -12.18 -7.59 -0.06
C LEU A 102 -13.19 -6.52 -0.50
N LEU A 103 -12.80 -5.25 -0.52
CA LEU A 103 -13.66 -4.15 -0.97
C LEU A 103 -14.05 -4.31 -2.45
N LEU A 104 -13.10 -4.64 -3.33
CA LEU A 104 -13.35 -4.86 -4.75
C LEU A 104 -14.32 -6.04 -4.96
N VAL A 105 -14.12 -7.15 -4.27
CA VAL A 105 -15.06 -8.29 -4.31
C VAL A 105 -16.46 -7.86 -3.88
N LYS A 106 -16.57 -7.12 -2.77
CA LYS A 106 -17.86 -6.63 -2.24
C LYS A 106 -18.59 -5.68 -3.18
N THR A 107 -17.84 -4.86 -3.93
CA THR A 107 -18.37 -3.83 -4.84
C THR A 107 -18.59 -4.34 -6.27
N GLY A 108 -18.35 -5.62 -6.55
CA GLY A 108 -18.62 -6.26 -7.85
C GLY A 108 -17.41 -6.40 -8.77
N GLN A 109 -16.23 -5.92 -8.35
CA GLN A 109 -14.96 -6.01 -9.07
C GLN A 109 -14.21 -7.30 -8.67
N LYS A 110 -14.89 -8.44 -8.82
CA LYS A 110 -14.44 -9.71 -8.24
C LYS A 110 -13.11 -10.20 -8.81
N GLN A 111 -12.84 -9.99 -10.10
CA GLN A 111 -11.61 -10.49 -10.72
C GLN A 111 -10.40 -9.76 -10.17
N GLU A 112 -10.45 -8.43 -10.13
CA GLU A 112 -9.44 -7.53 -9.59
C GLU A 112 -9.23 -7.80 -8.09
N GLY A 113 -10.32 -7.94 -7.33
CA GLY A 113 -10.25 -8.25 -5.92
C GLY A 113 -9.56 -9.60 -5.63
N ILE A 114 -9.87 -10.64 -6.40
CA ILE A 114 -9.21 -11.95 -6.27
C ILE A 114 -7.71 -11.87 -6.62
N LYS A 115 -7.31 -11.06 -7.61
CA LYS A 115 -5.88 -10.86 -7.93
C LYS A 115 -5.12 -10.32 -6.71
N LEU A 116 -5.63 -9.27 -6.06
CA LEU A 116 -5.00 -8.70 -4.86
C LEU A 116 -4.96 -9.68 -3.69
N LEU A 117 -6.02 -10.47 -3.48
CA LEU A 117 -6.05 -11.48 -2.42
C LEU A 117 -5.02 -12.60 -2.64
N LYS A 118 -4.80 -13.03 -3.89
CA LYS A 118 -3.75 -14.00 -4.22
C LYS A 118 -2.34 -13.45 -4.01
N ILE A 119 -2.12 -12.18 -4.35
CA ILE A 119 -0.84 -11.51 -4.07
C ILE A 119 -0.62 -11.46 -2.55
N ALA A 120 -1.64 -11.08 -1.78
CA ALA A 120 -1.56 -11.02 -0.32
C ALA A 120 -1.27 -12.40 0.31
N GLU A 121 -1.89 -13.46 -0.21
CA GLU A 121 -1.64 -14.84 0.23
C GLU A 121 -0.17 -15.22 0.08
N LEU A 122 0.44 -14.95 -1.08
CA LEU A 122 1.86 -15.21 -1.32
C LEU A 122 2.78 -14.32 -0.48
N TRP A 123 2.38 -13.08 -0.20
CA TRP A 123 3.15 -12.18 0.67
C TRP A 123 3.08 -12.58 2.15
N ALA A 124 2.00 -13.26 2.55
CA ALA A 124 1.82 -13.75 3.92
C ALA A 124 2.75 -14.92 4.25
N GLU A 125 3.20 -15.71 3.25
CA GLU A 125 4.15 -16.82 3.44
C GLU A 125 5.52 -16.38 3.99
N ARG A 126 5.81 -15.07 4.04
CA ARG A 126 7.01 -14.50 4.63
C ARG A 126 6.97 -14.46 6.18
N PHE A 127 5.81 -14.71 6.79
CA PHE A 127 5.57 -14.65 8.24
C PHE A 127 5.27 -16.03 8.81
#